data_AF-A0A3M1EKH0-F1
#
_entry.id   AF-A0A3M1EKH0-F1
#
_cell.length_a   1.000
_cell.length_b   1.000
_cell.length_c   1.000
_cell.angle_alpha   90.00
_cell.angle_beta   90.00
_cell.angle_gamma   90.00
#
_symmetry.space_group_name_H-M   'P 1'
#
loop_
_entity.id
_entity.type
_entity.pdbx_description
1 polymer ?
#
loop_
_entity_poly.entity_id
_entity_poly.type
_entity_poly.pdbx_seq_one_letter_code
_entity_poly.pdbx_strand_id
1 'polypeptide(L)' 'NKTNVNGGAIALGHPLGATGAKLTTQLIYEMKRRGSRYGMVTMCIGGGMGAAGIFENLN' A
#
# COMPACT_ATOMS: atom_id res chain seq x y z
N ASN A 1 9.35 2.61 -12.27
CA ASN A 1 8.43 1.72 -11.53
C ASN A 1 8.01 2.33 -10.21
N LYS A 2 6.69 2.53 -10.00
CA LYS A 2 6.11 3.15 -8.78
C LYS A 2 5.09 2.27 -8.05
N THR A 3 4.53 1.25 -8.71
CA THR A 3 3.46 0.38 -8.17
C THR A 3 4.06 -0.89 -7.58
N ASN A 4 3.64 -1.27 -6.37
CA ASN A 4 4.01 -2.53 -5.68
C ASN A 4 5.52 -2.87 -5.74
N VAL A 5 6.36 -1.85 -5.54
CA VAL A 5 7.82 -1.94 -5.73
C VAL A 5 8.51 -2.90 -4.75
N ASN A 6 7.87 -3.18 -3.61
CA ASN A 6 8.31 -4.14 -2.59
C ASN A 6 7.48 -5.43 -2.60
N GLY A 7 6.81 -5.73 -3.72
CA GLY A 7 5.94 -6.90 -3.88
C GLY A 7 4.51 -6.70 -3.36
N GLY A 8 3.57 -7.43 -3.96
CA GLY A 8 2.14 -7.40 -3.63
C GLY A 8 1.63 -8.68 -2.98
N ALA A 9 0.30 -8.82 -2.91
CA ALA A 9 -0.37 -9.97 -2.29
C ALA A 9 -0.06 -11.32 -2.96
N ILE A 10 0.23 -11.34 -4.26
CA ILE A 10 0.60 -12.56 -5.00
C ILE A 10 1.92 -13.14 -4.46
N ALA A 11 2.92 -12.28 -4.24
CA ALA A 11 4.24 -12.71 -3.80
C ALA A 11 4.33 -12.92 -2.28
N LEU A 12 3.57 -12.14 -1.51
CA LEU A 12 3.72 -12.05 -0.05
C LEU A 12 2.51 -12.59 0.73
N GLY A 13 1.50 -13.11 0.03
CA GLY A 13 0.25 -13.59 0.60
C GLY A 13 -0.79 -12.50 0.85
N HIS A 14 -2.04 -12.94 1.06
CA HIS A 14 -3.20 -12.09 1.34
C HIS A 14 -3.92 -12.50 2.64
N PRO A 15 -3.34 -12.24 3.82
CA PRO A 15 -4.08 -12.40 5.07
C PRO A 15 -5.22 -11.38 5.11
N LEU A 16 -6.46 -11.88 5.02
CA LEU A 16 -7.66 -11.05 4.98
C LEU A 16 -7.74 -10.18 6.25
N GLY A 17 -8.17 -8.93 6.10
CA GLY A 17 -8.19 -7.93 7.19
C GLY A 17 -6.83 -7.28 7.47
N ALA A 18 -5.73 -8.06 7.49
CA ALA A 18 -4.39 -7.52 7.78
C ALA A 18 -3.67 -6.92 6.56
N THR A 19 -4.04 -7.32 5.34
CA THR A 19 -3.32 -6.90 4.11
C THR A 19 -3.34 -5.39 3.90
N GLY A 20 -4.44 -4.70 4.20
CA GLY A 20 -4.52 -3.25 4.05
C GLY A 20 -3.47 -2.53 4.88
N ALA A 21 -3.36 -2.89 6.18
CA ALA A 21 -2.32 -2.36 7.06
C ALA A 21 -0.92 -2.70 6.57
N LYS A 22 -0.67 -3.96 6.16
CA LYS A 22 0.63 -4.40 5.62
C LYS A 22 1.07 -3.58 4.40
N LEU A 23 0.18 -3.36 3.42
CA LEU A 23 0.51 -2.59 2.21
C LEU A 23 0.72 -1.11 2.52
N THR A 24 -0.09 -0.52 3.41
CA THR A 24 0.10 0.86 3.89
C THR A 24 1.46 1.03 4.58
N THR A 25 1.84 0.09 5.46
CA THR A 25 3.15 0.10 6.12
C THR A 25 4.28 0.04 5.10
N GLN A 26 4.23 -0.88 4.13
CA GLN A 26 5.22 -0.95 3.07
C GLN A 26 5.33 0.37 2.28
N LEU A 27 4.19 0.99 1.97
CA LEU A 27 4.14 2.28 1.27
C LEU A 27 4.85 3.38 2.07
N ILE A 28 4.51 3.56 3.35
CA ILE A 28 5.08 4.62 4.20
C ILE A 28 6.61 4.48 4.31
N TYR A 29 7.10 3.27 4.58
CA TYR A 29 8.55 3.04 4.67
C TYR A 29 9.26 3.27 3.33
N GLU A 30 8.65 2.87 2.21
CA GLU A 30 9.25 3.07 0.90
C GLU A 30 9.21 4.54 0.46
N MET A 31 8.14 5.27 0.80
CA MET A 31 8.07 6.72 0.57
C MET A 31 9.20 7.45 1.29
N LYS A 32 9.44 7.11 2.56
CA LYS A 32 10.56 7.66 3.34
C LYS A 32 11.90 7.30 2.69
N ARG A 33 12.10 6.05 2.29
CA ARG A 33 13.34 5.59 1.62
C ARG A 33 13.61 6.31 0.30
N ARG A 34 12.57 6.65 -0.46
CA ARG A 34 12.67 7.30 -1.77
C ARG A 34 12.56 8.82 -1.74
N GLY A 35 12.33 9.44 -0.58
CA GLY A 35 12.02 10.87 -0.49
C GLY A 35 10.76 11.23 -1.28
N SER A 36 9.77 10.33 -1.36
CA SER A 36 8.54 10.58 -2.09
C SER A 36 7.54 11.37 -1.24
N ARG A 37 7.01 12.47 -1.78
CA ARG A 37 6.04 13.31 -1.08
C ARG A 37 4.68 12.63 -0.90
N TYR A 38 4.15 12.01 -1.96
CA TYR A 38 2.82 11.38 -1.94
C TYR A 38 2.89 9.89 -2.29
N GLY A 39 2.02 9.12 -1.67
CA GLY A 39 1.80 7.72 -1.98
C GLY A 39 0.34 7.34 -1.83
N MET A 40 -0.08 6.30 -2.55
CA MET A 40 -1.44 5.78 -2.52
C MET A 40 -1.42 4.28 -2.25
N VAL A 41 -2.29 3.84 -1.35
CA VAL A 41 -2.67 2.44 -1.21
C VAL A 41 -4.12 2.29 -1.65
N THR A 42 -4.43 1.21 -2.36
CA THR A 42 -5.80 0.89 -2.77
C THR A 42 -5.99 -0.61 -2.81
N MET A 43 -7.23 -1.05 -2.60
CA MET A 43 -7.60 -2.47 -2.63
C MET A 43 -9.05 -2.66 -3.08
N CYS A 44 -9.29 -3.75 -3.79
CA CYS A 44 -10.63 -4.28 -3.97
C CYS A 44 -11.09 -5.00 -2.70
N ILE A 45 -12.41 -5.06 -2.51
CA ILE A 45 -13.05 -5.75 -1.39
C ILE A 45 -14.15 -6.65 -1.98
N GLY A 46 -14.29 -7.86 -1.43
CA GLY A 46 -15.35 -8.79 -1.85
C GLY A 46 -16.74 -8.15 -1.77
N GLY A 47 -17.63 -8.52 -2.69
CA GLY A 47 -18.97 -7.91 -2.79
C GLY A 47 -19.02 -6.62 -3.61
N GLY A 48 -17.98 -6.30 -4.37
CA GLY A 48 -17.99 -5.18 -5.33
C GLY A 48 -17.62 -3.82 -4.73
N MET A 49 -16.95 -3.81 -3.58
CA MET A 49 -16.50 -2.59 -2.90
C MET A 49 -15.01 -2.32 -3.14
N GLY A 50 -14.55 -1.13 -2.76
CA GLY A 50 -13.14 -0.77 -2.77
C GLY A 50 -12.81 0.31 -1.75
N ALA A 51 -11.54 0.40 -1.39
CA ALA A 51 -11.03 1.44 -0.51
C ALA A 51 -9.69 1.96 -1.04
N ALA A 52 -9.47 3.27 -0.86
CA ALA A 52 -8.22 3.93 -1.21
C ALA A 52 -7.81 4.93 -0.12
N GLY A 53 -6.50 5.04 0.13
CA GLY A 53 -5.92 6.01 1.04
C GLY A 53 -4.72 6.69 0.39
N ILE A 54 -4.64 8.01 0.55
CA ILE A 54 -3.50 8.82 0.12
C ILE A 54 -2.74 9.28 1.36
N PHE A 55 -1.42 9.15 1.33
CA PHE A 55 -0.53 9.55 2.39
C PHE A 55 0.44 10.62 1.87
N GLU A 56 0.71 11.62 2.70
CA GLU A 56 1.78 12.60 2.49
C GLU A 56 2.93 12.28 3.47
N ASN A 57 4.15 12.17 2.96
CA ASN A 57 5.34 12.09 3.79
C ASN A 57 5.68 13.50 4.30
N LEU A 58 5.69 13.66 5.62
CA LEU A 58 5.99 14.92 6.30
C LEU A 58 7.49 15.12 6.61
N ASN A 59 8.32 14.12 6.32
CA ASN A 59 9.77 14.16 6.53
C ASN A 59 10.52 14.59 5.28
#